data_AF-A0A662DPM0-F1
#
_entry.id   AF-A0A662DPM0-F1
#
_cell.length_a   1.000
_cell.length_b   1.000
_cell.length_c   1.000
_cell.angle_alpha   90.00
_cell.angle_beta   90.00
_cell.angle_gamma   90.00
#
_symmetry.space_group_name_H-M   'P 1'
#
loop_
_entity.id
_entity.type
_entity.pdbx_description
1 polymer ?
#
loop_
_entity_poly.entity_id
_entity_poly.type
_entity_poly.pdbx_seq_one_letter_code
_entity_poly.pdbx_strand_id
1 'polypeptide(L)'
;MKILVVTPRFPHPLDKGDKLRAYHQIRLMSENHEIVLCALSEMPVSHGSLEALSPWCRRVEVLPFSSARGRRAGLKAMARGLPYQVG
;
A
#
# COMPACT_ATOMS: atom_id res chain seq x y z
N MET A 1 7.90 -15.38 -13.28
CA MET A 1 7.78 -15.59 -11.81
C MET A 1 6.59 -14.78 -11.29
N LYS A 2 5.98 -15.19 -10.18
CA LYS A 2 4.90 -14.43 -9.52
C LYS A 2 5.47 -13.61 -8.37
N ILE A 3 5.12 -12.33 -8.30
CA ILE A 3 5.65 -11.39 -7.29
C ILE A 3 4.49 -10.76 -6.53
N LEU A 4 4.52 -10.91 -5.20
CA LEU A 4 3.62 -10.19 -4.30
C LEU A 4 4.28 -8.86 -3.90
N VAL A 5 3.69 -7.75 -4.33
CA VAL A 5 4.10 -6.41 -3.95
C VAL A 5 3.22 -5.95 -2.79
N VAL A 6 3.83 -5.68 -1.63
CA VAL A 6 3.11 -5.19 -0.44
C VAL A 6 3.46 -3.72 -0.21
N THR A 7 2.45 -2.85 -0.17
CA THR A 7 2.67 -1.40 0.03
C THR A 7 1.87 -0.86 1.21
N PRO A 8 2.45 0.06 2.02
CA PRO A 8 1.76 0.68 3.14
C PRO A 8 0.68 1.69 2.70
N ARG A 9 0.68 2.07 1.43
CA ARG A 9 -0.30 2.95 0.80
C ARG A 9 -0.56 2.48 -0.62
N PHE A 10 -1.76 2.73 -1.14
CA PHE A 10 -2.06 2.47 -2.54
C PHE A 10 -1.13 3.28 -3.45
N PRO A 11 -0.45 2.66 -4.45
CA PRO A 11 0.57 3.31 -5.27
C PRO A 11 -0.04 4.17 -6.40
N HIS A 12 -1.12 4.89 -6.10
CA HIS A 12 -1.77 5.90 -6.94
C HIS A 12 -2.64 6.81 -6.04
N PRO A 13 -2.87 8.10 -6.37
CA PRO A 13 -2.22 8.89 -7.42
C PRO A 13 -0.72 9.11 -7.19
N LEU A 14 -0.01 9.64 -8.18
CA LEU A 14 1.45 9.88 -8.14
C LEU A 14 1.80 11.19 -7.41
N ASP A 15 1.18 11.42 -6.26
CA ASP A 15 1.29 12.66 -5.47
C ASP A 15 2.41 12.62 -4.42
N LYS A 16 2.96 11.42 -4.15
CA LYS A 16 3.99 11.19 -3.13
C LYS A 16 5.08 10.26 -3.66
N GLY A 17 6.32 10.49 -3.21
CA GLY A 17 7.49 9.74 -3.69
C GLY A 17 7.44 8.23 -3.40
N ASP A 18 6.85 7.82 -2.28
CA ASP A 18 6.64 6.40 -1.94
C ASP A 18 5.70 5.71 -2.95
N LYS A 19 4.58 6.36 -3.29
CA LYS A 19 3.62 5.86 -4.29
C LYS A 19 4.23 5.85 -5.68
N LEU A 20 4.92 6.92 -6.07
CA LEU A 20 5.58 7.07 -7.36
C LEU A 20 6.60 5.96 -7.60
N ARG A 21 7.46 5.70 -6.62
CA ARG A 21 8.43 4.61 -6.70
C ARG A 21 7.76 3.25 -6.89
N ALA A 22 6.78 2.94 -6.05
CA ALA A 22 6.08 1.66 -6.13
C ALA A 22 5.35 1.48 -7.47
N TYR A 23 4.70 2.52 -7.97
CA TYR A 23 4.01 2.51 -9.26
C TYR A 23 4.94 2.19 -10.44
N HIS A 24 6.06 2.91 -10.55
CA HIS A 24 7.02 2.68 -11.64
C HIS A 24 7.73 1.33 -11.52
N GLN A 25 8.01 0.87 -10.29
CA GLN A 25 8.55 -0.47 -10.06
C GLN A 25 7.59 -1.56 -10.52
N ILE A 26 6.30 -1.46 -10.16
CA ILE A 26 5.27 -2.40 -10.62
C ILE A 26 5.20 -2.43 -12.15
N ARG A 27 5.18 -1.25 -12.79
CA ARG A 27 5.14 -1.14 -14.25
C ARG A 27 6.31 -1.90 -14.89
N LEU A 28 7.55 -1.59 -14.50
CA LEU A 28 8.74 -2.23 -15.07
C LEU A 28 8.83 -3.73 -14.76
N MET A 29 8.43 -4.14 -13.55
CA MET A 29 8.48 -5.56 -13.16
C MET A 29 7.41 -6.39 -13.89
N SER A 30 6.28 -5.78 -14.24
CA SER A 30 5.19 -6.47 -14.94
C SER A 30 5.56 -6.96 -16.34
N GLU A 31 6.61 -6.41 -16.95
CA GLU A 31 7.11 -6.83 -18.28
C GLU A 31 7.57 -8.30 -18.28
N ASN A 32 8.10 -8.79 -17.15
CA ASN A 32 8.68 -10.13 -17.05
C ASN A 32 8.05 -10.98 -15.92
N HIS A 33 7.14 -10.42 -15.13
CA HIS A 33 6.59 -11.04 -13.92
C HIS A 33 5.09 -10.81 -13.78
N GLU A 34 4.40 -11.81 -13.22
CA GLU A 34 2.99 -11.68 -12.81
C GLU A 34 2.95 -10.96 -11.46
N ILE A 35 2.38 -9.76 -11.42
CA ILE A 35 2.33 -8.95 -10.20
C ILE A 35 0.99 -9.13 -9.49
N VAL A 36 1.04 -9.39 -8.19
CA VAL A 36 -0.10 -9.28 -7.27
C VAL A 36 0.20 -8.16 -6.31
N LEU A 37 -0.67 -7.15 -6.25
CA LEU A 37 -0.52 -6.02 -5.34
C LEU A 37 -1.40 -6.22 -4.11
N CYS A 38 -0.81 -6.08 -2.92
CA CYS A 38 -1.53 -5.95 -1.66
C CYS A 38 -1.19 -4.58 -1.05
N ALA A 39 -2.16 -3.68 -0.99
CA ALA A 39 -1.96 -2.31 -0.54
C ALA A 39 -2.88 -1.96 0.62
N LEU A 40 -2.37 -1.19 1.59
CA LEU A 40 -3.22 -0.57 2.60
C LEU A 40 -3.83 0.73 2.07
N SER A 41 -5.06 1.04 2.49
CA SER A 41 -5.69 2.34 2.23
C SER A 41 -6.56 2.79 3.40
N GLU A 42 -6.48 4.07 3.77
CA GLU A 42 -7.36 4.68 4.80
C GLU A 42 -8.75 5.01 4.26
N MET A 43 -8.84 5.27 2.96
CA MET A 43 -10.06 5.62 2.26
C MET A 43 -10.34 4.61 1.15
N PRO A 44 -11.59 4.48 0.69
CA PRO A 44 -11.89 3.74 -0.53
C PRO A 44 -11.03 4.24 -1.69
N VAL A 45 -10.38 3.31 -2.38
CA VAL A 45 -9.59 3.62 -3.57
C VAL A 45 -10.55 3.89 -4.73
N SER A 46 -10.32 4.98 -5.47
CA SER A 46 -11.18 5.33 -6.60
C SER A 46 -11.04 4.33 -7.75
N HIS A 47 -12.10 4.17 -8.55
CA HIS A 47 -12.09 3.31 -9.74
C HIS A 47 -10.94 3.67 -10.69
N GLY A 48 -10.73 4.95 -10.99
CA GLY A 48 -9.61 5.39 -11.83
C GLY A 48 -8.23 5.04 -11.25
N SER A 49 -8.09 4.96 -9.93
CA SER A 49 -6.83 4.51 -9.30
C SER A 49 -6.61 3.00 -9.45
N LEU A 50 -7.68 2.20 -9.38
CA LEU A 50 -7.60 0.76 -9.65
C LEU A 50 -7.30 0.50 -11.12
N GLU A 51 -7.97 1.21 -12.02
CA GLU A 51 -7.76 1.13 -13.47
C GLU A 51 -6.33 1.47 -13.85
N ALA A 52 -5.71 2.48 -13.21
CA ALA A 52 -4.33 2.86 -13.47
C ALA A 52 -3.33 1.70 -13.25
N LEU A 53 -3.61 0.75 -12.34
CA LEU A 53 -2.75 -0.40 -12.05
C LEU A 53 -3.20 -1.70 -12.73
N SER A 54 -4.44 -1.73 -13.25
CA SER A 54 -5.01 -2.90 -13.90
C SER A 54 -4.17 -3.49 -15.05
N PRO A 55 -3.42 -2.70 -15.86
CA PRO A 55 -2.62 -3.27 -16.95
C PRO A 55 -1.41 -4.07 -16.47
N TRP A 56 -0.92 -3.79 -15.25
CA TRP A 56 0.33 -4.34 -14.73
C TRP A 56 0.12 -5.36 -13.61
N CYS A 57 -1.00 -5.27 -12.89
CA CYS A 57 -1.32 -6.14 -11.77
C CYS A 57 -2.36 -7.19 -12.20
N ARG A 58 -2.03 -8.48 -12.04
CA ARG A 58 -2.97 -9.58 -12.23
C ARG A 58 -4.09 -9.56 -11.20
N ARG A 59 -3.79 -9.13 -9.98
CA ARG A 59 -4.74 -9.00 -8.88
C ARG A 59 -4.33 -7.85 -7.98
N VAL A 60 -5.31 -7.08 -7.51
CA VAL A 60 -5.11 -5.96 -6.59
C VAL A 60 -6.00 -6.18 -5.38
N GLU A 61 -5.39 -6.35 -4.22
CA GLU A 61 -6.05 -6.47 -2.92
C GLU A 61 -5.82 -5.19 -2.12
N VAL A 62 -6.89 -4.49 -1.78
CA VAL A 62 -6.83 -3.28 -0.97
C VAL A 62 -7.37 -3.58 0.42
N LEU A 63 -6.50 -3.50 1.41
CA LEU A 63 -6.87 -3.72 2.81
C LEU A 63 -7.18 -2.38 3.49
N PRO A 64 -8.36 -2.22 4.09
CA PRO A 64 -8.70 -0.99 4.80
C PRO A 64 -7.87 -0.87 6.07
N PHE A 65 -7.12 0.22 6.18
CA PHE A 65 -6.36 0.60 7.36
C PHE A 65 -7.01 1.81 8.02
N SER A 66 -6.83 1.98 9.34
CA SER A 66 -7.34 3.17 10.03
C SER A 66 -6.21 3.78 10.82
N SER A 67 -5.84 5.02 10.49
CA SER A 67 -4.83 5.75 11.24
C SER A 67 -5.23 5.97 12.70
N ALA A 68 -6.53 6.02 13.02
CA ALA A 68 -7.01 6.06 14.40
C ALA A 68 -6.64 4.80 15.19
N ARG A 69 -6.73 3.61 14.56
CA ARG A 69 -6.28 2.36 15.19
C ARG A 69 -4.77 2.39 15.45
N GLY A 70 -3.98 2.82 14.47
CA GLY A 70 -2.53 2.99 14.64
C GLY A 70 -2.18 3.97 15.76
N ARG A 71 -2.80 5.15 15.80
CA ARG A 71 -2.58 6.14 16.88
C ARG A 71 -2.92 5.58 18.25
N ARG A 72 -4.06 4.87 18.39
CA ARG A 72 -4.46 4.25 19.65
C ARG A 72 -3.46 3.19 20.11
N ALA A 73 -2.94 2.41 19.18
CA ALA A 73 -1.98 1.36 19.47
C ALA A 73 -0.61 1.94 19.85
N GLY A 74 -0.14 2.98 19.16
CA GLY A 74 1.04 3.77 19.53
C GLY A 74 0.94 4.41 20.93
N LEU A 75 -0.20 5.04 21.26
CA LEU A 75 -0.44 5.58 22.61
C LEU A 75 -0.42 4.48 23.69
N LYS A 76 -0.96 3.30 23.39
CA LYS A 76 -0.93 2.14 24.29
C LYS A 76 0.49 1.60 24.46
N ALA A 77 1.32 1.64 23.42
CA ALA A 77 2.72 1.26 23.49
C ALA A 77 3.50 2.23 24.41
N MET A 78 3.29 3.54 24.27
CA MET A 78 3.88 4.54 25.17
C MET A 78 3.47 4.33 26.63
N ALA A 79 2.19 4.05 26.91
CA ALA A 79 1.71 3.76 28.26
C ALA A 79 2.35 2.50 28.88
N ARG A 80 2.96 1.64 28.06
CA ARG A 80 3.70 0.44 28.47
C ARG A 80 5.21 0.64 28.53
N GLY A 81 5.69 1.88 28.33
CA GLY A 81 7.12 2.19 28.28
C GLY A 81 7.81 1.78 26.97
N LEU A 82 7.04 1.45 25.93
CA LEU A 82 7.56 1.12 24.60
C LEU A 82 7.55 2.36 23.68
N PRO A 83 8.43 2.44 22.67
CA PRO A 83 8.38 3.51 21.68
C PRO A 83 7.02 3.62 20.99
N TYR A 84 6.57 4.84 20.69
CA TYR A 84 5.30 5.06 20.01
C TYR A 84 5.21 4.34 18.64
N GLN A 85 6.34 4.24 17.93
CA GLN A 85 6.40 3.65 16.60
C GLN A 85 6.17 2.12 16.57
N VAL A 86 6.27 1.42 17.70
CA VAL A 86 6.09 -0.05 17.74
C VAL A 86 4.64 -0.47 18.01
N GLY A 87 3.75 0.51 18.27
CA GLY A 87 2.33 0.29 18.53
C GLY A 87 1.48 0.39 17.28
#